data_AF-A0A844D4T2-F1
#
_entry.id   AF-A0A844D4T2-F1
#
_cell.length_a   1.000
_cell.length_b   1.000
_cell.length_c   1.000
_cell.angle_alpha   90.00
_cell.angle_beta   90.00
_cell.angle_gamma   90.00
#
_symmetry.space_group_name_H-M   'P 1'
#
loop_
_entity.id
_entity.type
_entity.pdbx_description
1 polymer ?
#
loop_
_entity_poly.entity_id
_entity_poly.type
_entity_poly.pdbx_seq_one_letter_code
_entity_poly.pdbx_strand_id
1 'polypeptide(L)'
;MNEQLTALTRGLRDLHKQLINLETQYFGAVGSPLEHLQLITNHPHFAWLQKLSGLMTQIDERLDEEEPVTVEEAKAFRQSLEMLIGPCEEGDQEFRAKYNALLHDGPELVMAHGNVRRLLTAI
;
A
#
# COMPACT_ATOMS: atom_id res chain seq x y z
N MET A 1 12.53 13.40 8.82
CA MET A 1 12.28 12.07 8.27
C MET A 1 10.96 11.49 8.77
N ASN A 2 10.68 11.58 10.08
CA ASN A 2 9.38 11.21 10.66
C ASN A 2 8.18 11.86 9.95
N GLU A 3 8.24 13.17 9.68
CA GLU A 3 7.15 13.87 8.98
C GLU A 3 6.91 13.34 7.57
N GLN A 4 8.00 13.08 6.82
CA GLN A 4 7.93 12.51 5.48
C GLN A 4 7.34 11.10 5.49
N LEU A 5 7.78 10.23 6.41
CA LEU A 5 7.24 8.88 6.56
C LEU A 5 5.79 8.90 7.07
N THR A 6 5.43 9.82 7.98
CA THR A 6 4.04 10.00 8.42
C THR A 6 3.13 10.38 7.25
N ALA A 7 3.58 11.29 6.39
CA ALA A 7 2.86 11.66 5.18
C ALA A 7 2.76 10.48 4.21
N LEU A 8 3.84 9.70 4.05
CA LEU A 8 3.86 8.49 3.24
C LEU A 8 2.85 7.45 3.75
N THR A 9 2.83 7.12 5.05
CA THR A 9 1.86 6.20 5.66
C THR A 9 0.43 6.62 5.35
N ARG A 10 0.10 7.91 5.47
CA ARG A 10 -1.24 8.41 5.13
C ARG A 10 -1.56 8.16 3.66
N GLY A 11 -0.64 8.46 2.75
CA GLY A 11 -0.79 8.17 1.32
C GLY A 11 -0.94 6.67 1.02
N LEU A 12 -0.17 5.81 1.69
CA LEU A 12 -0.26 4.35 1.55
C LEU A 12 -1.60 3.81 2.07
N ARG A 13 -2.12 4.38 3.16
CA ARG A 13 -3.44 4.01 3.70
C ARG A 13 -4.55 4.34 2.70
N ASP A 14 -4.47 5.48 2.02
CA ASP A 14 -5.44 5.84 0.99
C ASP A 14 -5.31 4.95 -0.25
N LEU A 15 -4.08 4.66 -0.69
CA LEU A 15 -3.82 3.70 -1.78
C LEU A 15 -4.41 2.32 -1.47
N HIS A 16 -4.10 1.77 -0.29
CA HIS A 16 -4.56 0.47 0.16
C HIS A 16 -6.10 0.39 0.24
N LYS A 17 -6.76 1.45 0.70
CA LYS A 17 -8.23 1.54 0.69
C LYS A 17 -8.80 1.46 -0.74
N GLN A 18 -8.18 2.16 -1.71
CA GLN A 18 -8.66 2.08 -3.10
C GLN A 18 -8.48 0.69 -3.71
N LEU A 19 -7.37 0.01 -3.40
CA LEU A 19 -7.16 -1.39 -3.81
C LEU A 19 -8.25 -2.31 -3.27
N ILE A 20 -8.53 -2.23 -1.96
CA ILE A 20 -9.60 -3.01 -1.33
C ILE A 20 -10.96 -2.70 -1.96
N ASN A 21 -11.26 -1.42 -2.18
CA ASN A 21 -12.53 -1.00 -2.74
C ASN A 21 -12.76 -1.60 -4.13
N LEU A 22 -11.77 -1.53 -5.03
CA LEU A 22 -11.86 -2.11 -6.37
C LEU A 22 -11.99 -3.63 -6.31
N GLU A 23 -11.12 -4.30 -5.54
CA GLU A 23 -11.13 -5.76 -5.42
C GLU A 23 -12.43 -6.29 -4.79
N THR A 24 -13.04 -5.54 -3.88
CA THR A 24 -14.34 -5.91 -3.28
C THR A 24 -15.46 -5.91 -4.32
N GLN A 25 -15.39 -5.08 -5.37
CA GLN A 25 -16.44 -5.02 -6.41
C GLN A 25 -16.64 -6.38 -7.09
N TYR A 26 -15.60 -7.19 -7.19
CA TYR A 26 -15.67 -8.55 -7.72
C TYR A 26 -16.65 -9.45 -6.93
N PHE A 27 -16.83 -9.20 -5.64
CA PHE A 27 -17.72 -9.96 -4.76
C PHE A 27 -19.15 -9.40 -4.70
N GLY A 28 -19.42 -8.29 -5.38
CA GLY A 28 -20.72 -7.62 -5.35
C GLY A 28 -21.02 -6.97 -4.00
N ALA A 29 -22.30 -6.96 -3.61
CA ALA A 29 -22.73 -6.37 -2.35
C ALA A 29 -22.30 -7.25 -1.17
N VAL A 30 -21.20 -6.88 -0.53
CA VAL A 30 -20.79 -7.46 0.76
C VAL A 30 -21.69 -6.85 1.84
N GLY A 31 -22.20 -7.69 2.73
CA GLY A 31 -23.25 -7.33 3.70
C GLY A 31 -22.82 -6.33 4.76
N SER A 32 -22.75 -6.77 6.01
CA SER A 32 -22.35 -5.95 7.14
C SER A 32 -20.87 -5.55 7.11
N PRO A 33 -20.47 -4.47 7.81
CA PRO A 33 -19.06 -4.11 7.97
C PRO A 33 -18.18 -5.23 8.53
N LEU A 34 -18.74 -6.08 9.40
CA LEU A 34 -18.03 -7.23 9.94
C LEU A 34 -17.77 -8.29 8.86
N GLU A 35 -18.74 -8.57 8.00
CA GLU A 35 -18.57 -9.51 6.87
C GLU A 35 -17.56 -8.96 5.86
N HIS A 36 -17.56 -7.65 5.63
CA HIS A 36 -16.56 -7.00 4.77
C HIS A 36 -15.15 -7.12 5.34
N LEU A 37 -14.99 -6.88 6.64
CA LEU A 37 -13.72 -7.10 7.33
C LEU A 37 -13.28 -8.57 7.24
N GLN A 38 -14.19 -9.51 7.53
CA GLN A 38 -13.89 -10.94 7.45
C GLN A 38 -13.49 -11.38 6.04
N LEU A 39 -14.12 -10.82 5.01
CA LEU A 39 -13.77 -11.06 3.61
C LEU A 39 -12.33 -10.60 3.34
N ILE A 40 -12.01 -9.33 3.64
CA ILE A 40 -10.68 -8.77 3.39
C ILE A 40 -9.60 -9.52 4.17
N THR A 41 -9.88 -9.89 5.42
CA THR A 41 -8.87 -10.51 6.30
C THR A 41 -8.64 -11.99 6.00
N ASN A 42 -9.69 -12.75 5.64
CA ASN A 42 -9.60 -14.21 5.58
C ASN A 42 -9.66 -14.79 4.17
N HIS A 43 -10.11 -14.03 3.17
CA HIS A 43 -10.30 -14.59 1.83
C HIS A 43 -8.98 -14.56 1.03
N PRO A 44 -8.57 -15.67 0.38
CA PRO A 44 -7.28 -15.78 -0.31
C PRO A 44 -7.12 -14.78 -1.46
N HIS A 45 -8.23 -14.26 -2.01
CA HIS A 45 -8.23 -13.20 -3.02
C HIS A 45 -7.44 -11.96 -2.57
N PHE A 46 -7.44 -11.63 -1.28
CA PHE A 46 -6.76 -10.46 -0.72
C PHE A 46 -5.34 -10.76 -0.22
N ALA A 47 -4.88 -12.02 -0.29
CA ALA A 47 -3.58 -12.43 0.25
C ALA A 47 -2.40 -11.64 -0.34
N TRP A 48 -2.51 -11.23 -1.61
CA TRP A 48 -1.47 -10.44 -2.28
C TRP A 48 -1.29 -9.04 -1.67
N LEU A 49 -2.33 -8.45 -1.07
CA LEU A 49 -2.25 -7.14 -0.40
C LEU A 49 -1.46 -7.19 0.91
N GLN A 50 -1.29 -8.38 1.51
CA GLN A 50 -0.54 -8.53 2.76
C GLN A 50 0.89 -8.01 2.66
N LYS A 51 1.51 -8.06 1.46
CA LYS A 51 2.86 -7.52 1.24
C LYS A 51 2.90 -6.01 1.43
N LEU A 52 1.90 -5.31 0.92
CA LEU A 52 1.77 -3.86 1.12
C LEU A 52 1.40 -3.53 2.57
N SER A 53 0.42 -4.25 3.15
CA SER A 53 0.01 -4.04 4.54
C SER A 53 1.17 -4.28 5.52
N GLY A 54 1.99 -5.31 5.28
CA GLY A 54 3.15 -5.61 6.10
C GLY A 54 4.23 -4.53 6.03
N LEU A 55 4.45 -3.90 4.88
CA LEU A 55 5.35 -2.74 4.78
C LEU A 55 4.78 -1.52 5.52
N MET A 56 3.46 -1.29 5.42
CA MET A 56 2.81 -0.21 6.17
C MET A 56 2.94 -0.42 7.68
N THR A 57 2.70 -1.63 8.17
CA THR A 57 2.87 -1.99 9.58
C THR A 57 4.29 -1.74 10.06
N GLN A 58 5.32 -2.16 9.30
CA GLN A 58 6.72 -1.93 9.67
C GLN A 58 7.07 -0.42 9.76
N ILE A 59 6.51 0.40 8.86
CA ILE A 59 6.72 1.86 8.92
C ILE A 59 6.01 2.45 10.15
N ASP A 60 4.78 2.02 10.42
CA ASP A 60 4.00 2.50 11.57
C ASP A 60 4.68 2.11 12.90
N GLU A 61 5.12 0.86 13.04
CA GLU A 61 5.89 0.39 14.21
C GLU A 61 7.17 1.21 14.40
N ARG A 62 7.91 1.48 13.32
CA ARG A 62 9.14 2.27 13.40
C ARG A 62 8.88 3.73 13.74
N LEU A 63 7.75 4.30 13.32
CA LEU A 63 7.34 5.66 13.67
C LEU A 63 6.89 5.81 15.12
N ASP A 64 6.47 4.71 15.75
CA ASP A 64 6.02 4.68 17.15
C ASP A 64 7.19 4.56 18.15
N GLU A 65 8.41 4.29 17.69
CA GLU A 65 9.63 4.29 18.51
C GLU A 65 10.01 5.71 18.99
N GLU A 66 10.66 5.80 20.17
CA GLU A 66 11.08 7.09 20.74
C GLU A 66 12.21 7.75 19.91
N GLU A 67 13.08 6.94 19.33
CA GLU A 67 14.19 7.40 18.50
C GLU A 67 13.71 7.92 17.13
N PRO A 68 14.20 9.08 16.68
CA PRO A 68 13.83 9.60 15.37
C PRO A 68 14.30 8.66 14.25
N VAL A 69 13.50 8.55 13.19
CA VAL A 69 13.87 7.76 12.02
C VAL A 69 15.07 8.39 11.32
N THR A 70 16.10 7.57 11.11
CA THR A 70 17.31 7.94 10.39
C THR A 70 17.05 8.07 8.89
N VAL A 71 17.97 8.70 8.17
CA VAL A 71 17.85 8.86 6.73
C VAL A 71 17.97 7.51 6.03
N GLU A 72 18.84 6.64 6.54
CA GLU A 72 19.12 5.31 6.02
C GLU A 72 17.90 4.40 6.14
N GLU A 73 17.22 4.39 7.29
CA GLU A 73 15.98 3.62 7.50
C GLU A 73 14.88 4.08 6.55
N ALA A 74 14.69 5.40 6.39
CA ALA A 74 13.67 5.91 5.48
C ALA A 74 13.97 5.58 4.02
N LYS A 75 15.24 5.62 3.60
CA LYS A 75 15.66 5.17 2.28
C LYS A 75 15.41 3.68 2.07
N ALA A 76 15.61 2.85 3.09
CA ALA A 76 15.29 1.43 3.03
C ALA A 76 13.78 1.20 2.84
N PHE A 77 12.92 1.91 3.58
CA PHE A 77 11.46 1.84 3.36
C PHE A 77 11.05 2.31 1.96
N ARG A 78 11.64 3.42 1.48
CA ARG A 78 11.43 3.89 0.11
C ARG A 78 11.80 2.81 -0.90
N GLN A 79 12.97 2.19 -0.76
CA GLN A 79 13.43 1.15 -1.68
C GLN A 79 12.48 -0.06 -1.69
N SER A 80 12.04 -0.52 -0.52
CA SER A 80 11.07 -1.62 -0.40
C SER A 80 9.74 -1.32 -1.08
N LEU A 81 9.23 -0.09 -0.94
CA LEU A 81 8.02 0.34 -1.63
C LEU A 81 8.24 0.50 -3.14
N GLU A 82 9.38 1.03 -3.57
CA GLU A 82 9.74 1.13 -5.00
C GLU A 82 9.85 -0.25 -5.67
N MET A 83 10.32 -1.28 -4.97
CA MET A 83 10.33 -2.65 -5.49
C MET A 83 8.92 -3.23 -5.65
N LEU A 84 7.96 -2.78 -4.84
CA LEU A 84 6.60 -3.30 -4.85
C LEU A 84 5.68 -2.56 -5.83
N ILE A 85 5.70 -1.22 -5.81
CA ILE A 85 4.78 -0.35 -6.56
C ILE A 85 5.50 0.58 -7.55
N GLY A 86 6.81 0.44 -7.72
CA GLY A 86 7.60 1.28 -8.62
C GLY A 86 7.73 0.75 -10.05
N PRO A 87 8.40 1.52 -10.92
CA PRO A 87 8.55 1.19 -12.34
C PRO A 87 9.53 0.04 -12.59
N CYS A 88 10.42 -0.30 -11.65
CA CYS A 88 11.46 -1.32 -11.83
C CYS A 88 10.88 -2.73 -11.97
N GLU A 89 11.00 -3.40 -13.12
CA GLU A 89 10.40 -4.71 -13.46
C GLU A 89 10.87 -5.91 -12.59
N GLU A 90 11.92 -5.75 -11.79
CA GLU A 90 12.54 -6.84 -11.00
C GLU A 90 11.81 -7.17 -9.68
N GLY A 91 10.74 -6.44 -9.36
CA GLY A 91 9.93 -6.67 -8.17
C GLY A 91 9.08 -7.96 -8.21
N ASP A 92 8.23 -8.10 -7.19
CA ASP A 92 7.27 -9.19 -7.08
C ASP A 92 6.28 -9.22 -8.24
N GLN A 93 6.48 -10.16 -9.17
CA GLN A 93 5.73 -10.29 -10.40
C GLN A 93 4.23 -10.54 -10.16
N GLU A 94 3.86 -11.33 -9.14
CA GLU A 94 2.46 -11.64 -8.85
C GLU A 94 1.71 -10.41 -8.32
N PHE A 95 2.30 -9.73 -7.33
CA PHE A 95 1.74 -8.49 -6.81
C PHE A 95 1.56 -7.47 -7.93
N ARG A 96 2.57 -7.31 -8.77
CA ARG A 96 2.60 -6.25 -9.78
C ARG A 96 1.67 -6.50 -10.95
N ALA A 97 1.50 -7.76 -11.36
CA ALA A 97 0.50 -8.10 -12.36
C ALA A 97 -0.91 -7.65 -11.91
N LYS A 98 -1.28 -7.95 -10.66
CA LYS A 98 -2.58 -7.53 -10.09
C LYS A 98 -2.66 -6.02 -9.90
N TYR A 99 -1.63 -5.42 -9.30
CA TYR A 99 -1.56 -3.99 -9.04
C TYR A 99 -1.69 -3.16 -10.32
N ASN A 100 -0.97 -3.55 -11.39
CA ASN A 100 -1.01 -2.85 -12.67
C ASN A 100 -2.35 -3.04 -13.40
N ALA A 101 -2.98 -4.22 -13.29
CA ALA A 101 -4.32 -4.43 -13.82
C ALA A 101 -5.33 -3.48 -13.16
N LEU A 102 -5.33 -3.40 -11.82
CA LEU A 102 -6.23 -2.50 -11.09
C LEU A 102 -5.97 -1.01 -11.37
N LEU A 103 -4.71 -0.62 -11.60
CA LEU A 103 -4.37 0.75 -12.00
C LEU A 103 -5.02 1.15 -13.34
N HIS A 104 -5.29 0.20 -14.23
CA HIS A 104 -6.02 0.49 -15.47
C HIS A 104 -7.50 0.77 -15.22
N ASP A 105 -8.08 0.13 -14.21
CA ASP A 105 -9.53 0.07 -13.98
C ASP A 105 -10.06 1.21 -13.08
N GLY A 106 -9.21 1.84 -12.25
CA GLY A 106 -9.64 2.78 -11.22
C GLY A 106 -8.93 4.15 -11.25
N PRO A 107 -9.57 5.24 -11.70
CA PRO A 107 -8.93 6.56 -11.72
C PRO A 107 -8.55 7.06 -10.32
N GLU A 108 -9.34 6.76 -9.29
CA GLU A 108 -9.01 7.08 -7.89
C GLU A 108 -7.75 6.34 -7.41
N LEU A 109 -7.56 5.09 -7.86
CA LEU A 109 -6.36 4.31 -7.54
C LEU A 109 -5.12 4.92 -8.22
N VAL A 110 -5.23 5.36 -9.48
CA VAL A 110 -4.14 6.05 -10.20
C VAL A 110 -3.74 7.33 -9.48
N MET A 111 -4.71 8.12 -9.02
CA MET A 111 -4.44 9.34 -8.25
C MET A 111 -3.76 9.04 -6.91
N ALA A 112 -4.22 8.02 -6.19
CA ALA A 112 -3.59 7.57 -4.95
C ALA A 112 -2.16 7.06 -5.18
N HIS A 113 -1.94 6.28 -6.24
CA HIS A 113 -0.61 5.84 -6.67
C HIS A 113 0.30 7.04 -6.94
N GLY A 114 -0.13 7.99 -7.79
CA GLY A 114 0.63 9.20 -8.10
C GLY A 114 0.97 10.02 -6.84
N ASN A 115 0.06 10.07 -5.86
CA ASN A 115 0.33 10.70 -4.58
C ASN A 115 1.45 10.02 -3.79
N VAL A 116 1.41 8.68 -3.69
CA VAL A 116 2.47 7.91 -3.04
C VAL A 116 3.80 8.08 -3.76
N ARG A 117 3.82 8.01 -5.10
CA ARG A 117 5.02 8.25 -5.93
C ARG A 117 5.66 9.59 -5.63
N ARG A 118 4.85 10.65 -5.52
CA ARG A 118 5.33 12.00 -5.19
C ARG A 118 5.90 12.06 -3.77
N LEU A 119 5.24 11.45 -2.79
CA LEU A 119 5.73 11.41 -1.40
C LEU A 119 7.08 10.68 -1.28
N LEU A 120 7.27 9.61 -2.06
CA LEU A 120 8.55 8.89 -2.12
C LEU A 120 9.71 9.75 -2.64
N THR A 121 9.45 10.79 -3.43
CA THR A 121 10.52 11.72 -3.88
C THR A 121 11.06 12.63 -2.78
N ALA A 122 10.33 12.78 -1.68
CA ALA A 122 10.73 13.58 -0.53
C ALA A 122 11.57 12.78 0.49
N ILE A 123 11.86 11.50 0.20
CA ILE A 123 12.63 10.56 1.02
C ILE A 123 13.95 10.21 0.32
#